data_AF-A0A0D3BJX0-F1
#
_entry.id   AF-A0A0D3BJX0-F1
#
_cell.length_a   1.000
_cell.length_b   1.000
_cell.length_c   1.000
_cell.angle_alpha   90.00
_cell.angle_beta   90.00
_cell.angle_gamma   90.00
#
_symmetry.space_group_name_H-M   'P 1'
#
loop_
_entity.id
_entity.type
_entity.pdbx_description
1 polymer ?
#
loop_
_entity_poly.entity_id
_entity_poly.type
_entity_poly.pdbx_seq_one_letter_code
_entity_poly.pdbx_strand_id
1 'polypeptide(L)'
;MVVALMQKATIVVGGHSLNAITIEHFILRLPYHLKFNCPKTATYEEMKAHSTFGLEWSEPLVTFSLSCGSWSSPAVRVYTAASVEKELEAAKRDYLQASVWISKKNKLMIPKVLDWYLLDFAKDVESLLDWVCLQLPDKLREEALKCVERKNKESLMELVQVVPYDFSFRLLLHQ
;
A
#
# COMPACT_ATOMS: atom_id res chain seq x y z
N MET A 1 -4.40 3.44 -19.48
CA MET A 1 -4.35 2.75 -18.17
C MET A 1 -3.09 3.20 -17.43
N VAL A 2 -3.19 3.53 -16.14
CA VAL A 2 -2.13 4.19 -15.32
C VAL A 2 -0.74 3.55 -15.46
N VAL A 3 -0.67 2.22 -15.51
CA VAL A 3 0.59 1.47 -15.71
C VAL A 3 1.35 1.90 -16.97
N ALA A 4 0.66 2.13 -18.08
CA ALA A 4 1.28 2.58 -19.32
C ALA A 4 1.80 4.02 -19.23
N LEU A 5 1.23 4.85 -18.35
CA LEU A 5 1.73 6.19 -18.06
C LEU A 5 2.95 6.13 -17.14
N MET A 6 2.97 5.23 -16.15
CA MET A 6 4.13 5.03 -15.26
C MET A 6 5.40 4.62 -16.01
N GLN A 7 5.27 3.83 -17.09
CA GLN A 7 6.41 3.49 -17.96
C GLN A 7 6.96 4.68 -18.75
N LYS A 8 6.11 5.67 -19.05
CA LYS A 8 6.48 6.89 -19.79
C LYS A 8 6.95 8.01 -18.86
N ALA A 9 6.50 8.02 -17.62
CA ALA A 9 6.89 9.00 -16.61
C ALA A 9 8.32 8.71 -16.16
N THR A 10 9.27 9.47 -16.68
CA THR A 10 10.71 9.34 -16.38
C THR A 10 11.25 10.54 -15.63
N ILE A 11 12.26 10.30 -14.80
CA ILE A 11 13.00 11.32 -14.07
C ILE A 11 14.49 10.94 -14.05
N VAL A 12 15.37 11.94 -14.06
CA VAL A 12 16.81 11.74 -13.93
C VAL A 12 17.22 11.94 -12.48
N VAL A 13 17.76 10.91 -11.85
CA VAL A 13 18.26 10.94 -10.46
C VAL A 13 19.70 10.46 -10.45
N GLY A 14 20.63 11.28 -9.95
CA GLY A 14 22.06 10.93 -9.91
C GLY A 14 22.63 10.51 -11.28
N GLY A 15 22.14 11.11 -12.38
CA GLY A 15 22.56 10.78 -13.75
C GLY A 15 21.87 9.56 -14.38
N HIS A 16 20.98 8.86 -13.67
CA HIS A 16 20.26 7.69 -14.18
C HIS A 16 18.84 8.06 -14.56
N SER A 17 18.41 7.71 -15.79
CA SER A 17 17.03 7.87 -16.24
C SER A 17 16.16 6.72 -15.72
N LEU A 18 15.29 7.02 -14.77
CA LEU A 18 14.43 6.04 -14.10
C LEU A 18 12.96 6.34 -14.42
N ASN A 19 12.18 5.31 -14.75
CA ASN A 19 10.74 5.45 -14.91
C ASN A 19 10.00 5.13 -13.59
N ALA A 20 8.73 5.53 -13.48
CA ALA A 20 7.96 5.35 -12.25
C ALA A 20 7.73 3.87 -11.88
N ILE A 21 7.63 2.95 -12.86
CA ILE A 21 7.55 1.50 -12.60
C ILE A 21 8.85 1.01 -11.96
N THR A 22 10.01 1.45 -12.47
CA THR A 22 11.32 1.09 -11.93
C THR A 22 11.47 1.61 -10.49
N ILE A 23 11.11 2.87 -10.24
CA ILE A 23 11.20 3.46 -8.91
C ILE A 23 10.31 2.71 -7.92
N GLU A 24 9.03 2.48 -8.26
CA GLU A 24 8.11 1.81 -7.34
C GLU A 24 8.49 0.35 -7.10
N HIS A 25 8.69 -0.44 -8.16
CA HIS A 25 8.72 -1.90 -8.04
C HIS A 25 10.11 -2.53 -8.00
N PHE A 26 11.16 -1.77 -8.30
CA PHE A 26 12.54 -2.27 -8.32
C PHE A 26 13.47 -1.49 -7.40
N ILE A 27 13.10 -0.29 -6.97
CA ILE A 27 13.89 0.49 -6.02
C ILE A 27 13.22 0.48 -4.65
N LEU A 28 11.97 0.94 -4.56
CA LEU A 28 11.27 1.12 -3.29
C LEU A 28 10.59 -0.17 -2.79
N ARG A 29 10.14 -1.04 -3.68
CA ARG A 29 9.57 -2.36 -3.36
C ARG A 29 10.48 -3.47 -3.86
N LEU A 30 10.31 -4.64 -3.27
CA LEU A 30 10.98 -5.85 -3.76
C LEU A 30 10.31 -6.39 -5.05
N PRO A 31 11.08 -6.95 -6.00
CA PRO A 31 10.59 -7.31 -7.34
C PRO A 31 9.54 -8.43 -7.37
N TYR A 32 9.28 -9.13 -6.26
CA TYR A 32 8.35 -10.26 -6.23
C TYR A 32 6.90 -9.85 -6.49
N HIS A 33 6.53 -8.60 -6.19
CA HIS A 33 5.17 -8.07 -6.38
C HIS A 33 4.78 -7.86 -7.84
N LEU A 34 5.74 -7.67 -8.75
CA LEU A 34 5.45 -7.53 -10.17
C LEU A 34 4.79 -8.79 -10.73
N LYS A 35 5.16 -9.98 -10.24
CA LYS A 35 4.59 -11.24 -10.75
C LYS A 35 3.08 -11.33 -10.55
N PHE A 36 2.53 -10.64 -9.54
CA PHE A 36 1.10 -10.63 -9.23
C PHE A 36 0.33 -9.56 -10.01
N ASN A 37 0.94 -8.39 -10.26
CA ASN A 37 0.24 -7.25 -10.87
C ASN A 37 0.62 -6.98 -12.34
N CYS A 38 1.73 -7.55 -12.83
CA CYS A 38 2.22 -7.39 -14.20
C CYS A 38 2.89 -8.69 -14.69
N PRO A 39 2.25 -9.46 -15.57
CA PRO A 39 2.77 -10.76 -16.03
C PRO A 39 4.03 -10.68 -16.91
N LYS A 40 4.61 -9.49 -17.10
CA LYS A 40 5.86 -9.31 -17.85
C LYS A 40 7.05 -9.61 -16.94
N THR A 41 7.99 -10.41 -17.44
CA THR A 41 9.29 -10.60 -16.81
C THR A 41 10.03 -9.27 -16.72
N ALA A 42 10.65 -9.00 -15.57
CA ALA A 42 11.49 -7.83 -15.38
C ALA A 42 12.57 -7.76 -16.47
N THR A 43 12.78 -6.56 -17.00
CA THR A 43 13.83 -6.26 -17.98
C THR A 43 15.21 -6.25 -17.31
N TYR A 44 16.27 -6.42 -18.11
CA TYR A 44 17.64 -6.34 -17.64
C TYR A 44 17.94 -5.02 -16.90
N GLU A 45 17.46 -3.90 -17.45
CA GLU A 45 17.63 -2.57 -16.85
C GLU A 45 16.94 -2.47 -15.47
N GLU A 46 15.75 -3.04 -15.32
CA GLU A 46 15.03 -3.05 -14.05
C GLU A 46 15.72 -3.91 -12.99
N MET A 47 16.24 -5.08 -13.38
CA MET A 47 17.04 -5.93 -12.47
C MET A 47 18.35 -5.25 -12.06
N LYS A 48 19.01 -4.56 -13.00
CA LYS A 48 20.21 -3.78 -12.73
C LYS A 48 19.92 -2.61 -11.79
N ALA A 49 18.79 -1.90 -11.99
CA ALA A 49 18.35 -0.84 -11.11
C ALA A 49 18.12 -1.35 -9.68
N HIS A 50 17.44 -2.50 -9.52
CA HIS A 50 17.29 -3.13 -8.20
C HIS A 50 18.64 -3.50 -7.57
N SER A 51 19.55 -4.11 -8.34
CA SER A 51 20.87 -4.48 -7.83
C SER A 51 21.71 -3.27 -7.40
N THR A 52 21.45 -2.07 -7.94
CA THR A 52 22.27 -0.87 -7.70
C THR A 52 21.64 0.04 -6.65
N PHE A 53 20.31 0.18 -6.67
CA PHE A 53 19.56 1.17 -5.90
C PHE A 53 18.48 0.56 -5.01
N GLY A 54 18.16 -0.71 -5.19
CA GLY A 54 17.11 -1.39 -4.44
C GLY A 54 17.39 -1.43 -2.95
N LEU A 55 16.32 -1.38 -2.17
CA LEU A 55 16.39 -1.63 -0.74
C LEU A 55 16.79 -3.08 -0.46
N GLU A 56 17.60 -3.30 0.59
CA GLU A 56 17.98 -4.64 1.03
C GLU A 56 16.77 -5.44 1.55
N TRP A 57 15.80 -4.74 2.15
CA TRP A 57 14.59 -5.30 2.74
C TRP A 57 13.34 -4.61 2.20
N SER A 58 12.21 -5.31 2.15
CA SER A 58 10.93 -4.68 1.81
C SER A 58 10.60 -3.63 2.86
N GLU A 59 10.19 -2.45 2.42
CA GLU A 59 9.64 -1.41 3.30
C GLU A 59 8.11 -1.32 3.07
N PRO A 60 7.29 -1.96 3.93
CA PRO A 60 5.83 -2.00 3.75
C PRO A 60 5.18 -0.61 3.74
N LEU A 61 5.80 0.37 4.43
CA LEU A 61 5.26 1.72 4.52
C LEU A 61 5.28 2.49 3.20
N VAL A 62 6.08 2.04 2.21
CA VAL A 62 6.04 2.57 0.83
C VAL A 62 4.63 2.52 0.24
N THR A 63 3.82 1.55 0.65
CA THR A 63 2.42 1.44 0.22
C THR A 63 1.57 2.66 0.55
N PHE A 64 1.90 3.36 1.63
CA PHE A 64 1.17 4.56 2.06
C PHE A 64 1.83 5.87 1.60
N SER A 65 3.02 5.80 1.00
CA SER A 65 3.74 6.97 0.49
C SER A 65 3.52 7.23 -1.00
N LEU A 66 3.18 6.19 -1.76
CA LEU A 66 2.96 6.28 -3.19
C LEU A 66 1.50 6.63 -3.53
N SER A 67 1.32 7.65 -4.37
CA SER A 67 0.01 8.10 -4.84
C SER A 67 0.01 8.19 -6.35
N CYS A 68 -1.00 7.59 -7.00
CA CYS A 68 -1.21 7.71 -8.44
C CYS A 68 -2.31 8.73 -8.78
N GLY A 69 -2.74 9.55 -7.81
CA GLY A 69 -3.74 10.60 -8.00
C GLY A 69 -5.18 10.09 -8.13
N SER A 70 -5.48 8.91 -7.58
CA SER A 70 -6.83 8.35 -7.56
C SER A 70 -7.55 8.59 -6.23
N TRP A 71 -8.87 8.40 -6.19
CA TRP A 71 -9.66 8.50 -4.98
C TRP A 71 -9.19 7.55 -3.88
N SER A 72 -8.85 6.31 -4.24
CA SER A 72 -8.33 5.31 -3.30
C SER A 72 -6.83 5.46 -3.00
N SER A 73 -6.13 6.44 -3.58
CA SER A 73 -4.71 6.65 -3.30
C SER A 73 -4.47 7.32 -1.94
N PRO A 74 -3.33 7.04 -1.30
CA PRO A 74 -2.81 7.87 -0.22
C PRO A 74 -2.64 9.34 -0.64
N ALA A 75 -2.61 10.22 0.37
CA ALA A 75 -2.29 11.63 0.16
C ALA A 75 -0.82 11.79 -0.23
N VAL A 76 -0.55 12.69 -1.18
CA VAL A 76 0.80 13.07 -1.59
C VAL A 76 1.48 13.80 -0.45
N ARG A 77 2.71 13.39 -0.14
CA ARG A 77 3.57 13.94 0.92
C ARG A 77 4.96 14.21 0.38
N VAL A 78 5.62 15.19 0.98
CA VAL A 78 7.06 15.41 0.81
C VAL A 78 7.77 14.80 2.01
N TYR A 79 8.78 13.99 1.74
CA TYR A 79 9.54 13.29 2.77
C TYR A 79 10.94 13.89 2.89
N THR A 80 11.49 13.90 4.10
CA THR A 80 12.85 14.36 4.38
C THR A 80 13.70 13.23 4.90
N ALA A 81 14.96 13.17 4.49
CA ALA A 81 15.87 12.09 4.93
C ALA A 81 16.02 12.03 6.45
N ALA A 82 15.91 13.16 7.15
CA ALA A 82 16.06 13.24 8.60
C ALA A 82 14.88 12.67 9.39
N SER A 83 13.66 12.64 8.81
CA SER A 83 12.45 12.16 9.50
C SER A 83 11.59 11.19 8.70
N VAL A 84 12.16 10.58 7.65
CA VAL A 84 11.44 9.72 6.70
C VAL A 84 10.65 8.61 7.41
N GLU A 85 11.21 7.95 8.43
CA GLU A 85 10.53 6.89 9.18
C GLU A 85 9.25 7.41 9.88
N LYS A 86 9.36 8.55 10.59
CA LYS A 86 8.24 9.18 11.29
C LYS A 86 7.16 9.65 10.31
N GLU A 87 7.58 10.20 9.18
CA GLU A 87 6.70 10.71 8.13
C GLU A 87 5.95 9.58 7.40
N LEU A 88 6.63 8.46 7.14
CA LEU A 88 6.03 7.24 6.59
C LEU A 88 5.01 6.64 7.56
N GLU A 89 5.34 6.58 8.85
CA GLU A 89 4.42 6.14 9.89
C GLU A 89 3.18 7.06 9.99
N ALA A 90 3.36 8.37 9.86
CA ALA A 90 2.24 9.31 9.78
C ALA A 90 1.37 9.08 8.54
N ALA A 91 1.98 8.84 7.38
CA ALA A 91 1.27 8.53 6.15
C ALA A 91 0.42 7.26 6.28
N LYS A 92 0.96 6.20 6.89
CA LYS A 92 0.22 4.97 7.21
C LYS A 92 -0.99 5.26 8.09
N ARG A 93 -0.79 5.94 9.23
CA ARG A 93 -1.88 6.23 10.18
C ARG A 93 -3.01 7.00 9.51
N ASP A 94 -2.67 8.07 8.81
CA ASP A 94 -3.66 8.94 8.16
C ASP A 94 -4.42 8.19 7.06
N TYR A 95 -3.72 7.36 6.27
CA TYR A 95 -4.37 6.54 5.25
C TYR A 95 -5.31 5.51 5.86
N LEU A 96 -4.86 4.74 6.85
CA LEU A 96 -5.68 3.69 7.47
C LEU A 96 -6.90 4.28 8.18
N GLN A 97 -6.75 5.39 8.89
CA GLN A 97 -7.86 6.08 9.54
C GLN A 97 -8.89 6.60 8.52
N ALA A 98 -8.46 6.99 7.32
CA ALA A 98 -9.35 7.47 6.26
C ALA A 98 -9.97 6.35 5.41
N SER A 99 -9.39 5.15 5.40
CA SER A 99 -9.73 4.09 4.43
C SER A 99 -10.20 2.78 5.05
N VAL A 100 -10.07 2.61 6.37
CA VAL A 100 -10.58 1.46 7.11
C VAL A 100 -11.76 1.91 7.97
N TRP A 101 -12.88 1.20 7.88
CA TRP A 101 -14.06 1.49 8.70
C TRP A 101 -14.90 0.24 8.91
N ILE A 102 -15.85 0.30 9.84
CA ILE A 102 -16.81 -0.78 10.05
C ILE A 102 -18.14 -0.39 9.42
N SER A 103 -18.68 -1.29 8.60
CA SER A 103 -19.95 -1.06 7.92
C SER A 103 -21.14 -1.26 8.85
N LYS A 104 -22.33 -0.78 8.44
CA LYS A 104 -23.59 -1.00 9.17
C LYS A 104 -23.94 -2.49 9.34
N LYS A 105 -23.41 -3.37 8.50
CA LYS A 105 -23.55 -4.83 8.62
C LYS A 105 -22.50 -5.45 9.53
N ASN A 106 -21.79 -4.63 10.31
CA ASN A 106 -20.74 -5.04 11.23
C ASN A 106 -19.63 -5.83 10.52
N LYS A 107 -19.23 -5.38 9.33
CA LYS A 107 -18.08 -5.92 8.59
C LYS A 107 -16.95 -4.91 8.57
N LEU A 108 -15.71 -5.37 8.77
CA LEU A 108 -14.51 -4.57 8.61
C LEU A 108 -14.25 -4.33 7.12
N MET A 109 -14.22 -3.06 6.73
CA MET A 109 -13.95 -2.63 5.37
C MET A 109 -12.48 -2.27 5.25
N ILE A 110 -11.76 -2.96 4.35
CA ILE A 110 -10.33 -2.71 4.11
C ILE A 110 -10.10 -2.20 2.67
N PRO A 111 -9.17 -1.28 2.44
CA PRO A 111 -8.91 -0.75 1.11
C PRO A 111 -8.23 -1.81 0.22
N LYS A 112 -8.55 -1.82 -1.09
CA LYS A 112 -7.98 -2.73 -2.09
C LYS A 112 -6.45 -2.75 -2.12
N VAL A 113 -5.81 -1.64 -1.76
CA VAL A 113 -4.35 -1.52 -1.71
C VAL A 113 -3.72 -2.51 -0.72
N LEU A 114 -4.34 -2.75 0.44
CA LEU A 114 -3.85 -3.73 1.41
C LEU A 114 -4.01 -5.18 0.91
N ASP A 115 -5.03 -5.43 0.09
CA ASP A 115 -5.25 -6.73 -0.54
C ASP A 115 -4.22 -7.01 -1.65
N TRP A 116 -3.92 -6.02 -2.50
CA TRP A 116 -2.88 -6.15 -3.53
C TRP A 116 -1.48 -6.38 -2.95
N TYR A 117 -1.16 -5.71 -1.85
CA TYR A 117 0.15 -5.76 -1.20
C TYR A 117 0.12 -6.56 0.10
N LEU A 118 -0.78 -7.53 0.23
CA LEU A 118 -0.97 -8.32 1.46
C LEU A 118 0.36 -8.84 2.03
N LEU A 119 1.22 -9.35 1.15
CA LEU A 119 2.51 -9.95 1.52
C LEU A 119 3.54 -8.94 2.08
N ASP A 120 3.29 -7.63 1.96
CA ASP A 120 4.11 -6.63 2.66
C ASP A 120 3.77 -6.54 4.15
N PHE A 121 2.56 -6.94 4.55
CA PHE A 121 2.05 -6.74 5.91
C PHE A 121 1.86 -8.06 6.66
N ALA A 122 1.52 -9.13 5.94
CA ALA A 122 1.06 -10.37 6.52
C ALA A 122 1.26 -11.58 5.60
N LYS A 123 1.22 -12.79 6.17
CA LYS A 123 1.34 -14.06 5.42
C LYS A 123 0.02 -14.54 4.78
N ASP A 124 -1.11 -14.12 5.34
CA ASP A 124 -2.46 -14.51 4.94
C ASP A 124 -3.48 -13.44 5.37
N VAL A 125 -4.74 -13.61 4.95
CA VAL A 125 -5.82 -12.66 5.23
C VAL A 125 -6.07 -12.53 6.73
N GLU A 126 -6.01 -13.62 7.51
CA GLU A 126 -6.23 -13.57 8.96
C GLU A 126 -5.19 -12.70 9.66
N SER A 127 -3.92 -12.94 9.34
CA SER A 127 -2.79 -12.19 9.85
C SER A 127 -2.85 -10.71 9.40
N LEU A 128 -3.42 -10.43 8.22
CA LEU A 128 -3.66 -9.07 7.76
C LEU A 128 -4.72 -8.37 8.61
N LEU A 129 -5.80 -9.05 9.01
CA LEU A 129 -6.82 -8.47 9.89
C LEU A 129 -6.24 -8.12 11.25
N ASP A 130 -5.43 -9.01 11.83
CA ASP A 130 -4.73 -8.77 13.09
C ASP A 130 -3.79 -7.56 12.96
N TRP A 131 -3.01 -7.50 11.88
CA TRP A 131 -2.14 -6.35 11.59
C TRP A 131 -2.93 -5.06 11.47
N VAL A 132 -4.01 -5.03 10.67
CA VAL A 132 -4.87 -3.84 10.52
C VAL A 132 -5.39 -3.39 11.87
N CYS A 133 -5.93 -4.30 12.69
CA CYS A 133 -6.43 -3.95 14.02
C CYS A 133 -5.35 -3.26 14.88
N LEU A 134 -4.12 -3.78 14.88
CA LEU A 134 -3.00 -3.20 15.63
C LEU A 134 -2.62 -1.78 15.15
N GLN A 135 -2.85 -1.46 13.86
CA GLN A 135 -2.53 -0.14 13.31
C GLN A 135 -3.60 0.92 13.60
N LEU A 136 -4.82 0.54 14.01
CA LEU A 136 -5.94 1.46 14.16
C LEU A 136 -5.89 2.23 15.50
N PRO A 137 -6.41 3.47 15.54
CA PRO A 137 -6.60 4.23 16.78
C PRO A 137 -7.53 3.51 17.76
N ASP A 138 -7.37 3.74 19.07
CA ASP A 138 -7.99 2.97 20.15
C ASP A 138 -9.48 2.65 19.95
N LYS A 139 -10.30 3.68 19.65
CA LYS A 139 -11.75 3.50 19.46
C LYS A 139 -12.07 2.57 18.28
N LEU A 140 -11.44 2.81 17.12
CA LEU A 140 -11.68 2.03 15.91
C LEU A 140 -11.07 0.63 16.02
N ARG A 141 -9.95 0.50 16.74
CA ARG A 141 -9.32 -0.79 17.06
C ARG A 141 -10.22 -1.66 17.91
N GLU A 142 -10.83 -1.13 18.96
CA GLU A 142 -11.77 -1.90 19.80
C GLU A 142 -12.96 -2.42 19.00
N GLU A 143 -13.54 -1.60 18.14
CA GLU A 143 -14.65 -2.02 17.28
C GLU A 143 -14.19 -3.06 16.24
N ALA A 144 -13.00 -2.89 15.67
CA ALA A 144 -12.44 -3.81 14.69
C ALA A 144 -12.11 -5.17 15.32
N LEU A 145 -11.55 -5.20 16.53
CA LEU A 145 -11.30 -6.43 17.27
C LEU A 145 -12.60 -7.19 17.58
N LYS A 146 -13.63 -6.49 18.08
CA LYS A 146 -14.97 -7.08 18.27
C LYS A 146 -15.55 -7.62 16.96
N CYS A 147 -15.18 -7.03 15.83
CA CYS A 147 -15.56 -7.53 14.53
C CYS A 147 -14.85 -8.82 14.16
N VAL A 148 -13.54 -8.87 14.31
CA VAL A 148 -12.71 -10.02 13.94
C VAL A 148 -12.89 -11.21 14.90
N GLU A 149 -13.17 -10.97 16.19
CA GLU A 149 -13.42 -12.02 17.20
C GLU A 149 -14.63 -12.92 16.87
N ARG A 150 -15.55 -12.47 16.00
CA ARG A 150 -16.68 -13.28 15.52
C ARG A 150 -16.25 -14.43 14.59
N LYS A 151 -14.97 -14.54 14.23
CA LYS A 151 -14.39 -15.63 13.42
C LYS A 151 -14.64 -17.05 13.93
N ASN A 152 -14.88 -17.21 15.23
CA ASN A 152 -15.22 -18.53 15.78
C ASN A 152 -16.65 -19.00 15.43
N LYS A 153 -17.48 -18.13 14.85
CA LYS A 153 -18.89 -18.38 14.53
C LYS A 153 -19.24 -18.12 13.06
N GLU A 154 -18.48 -17.27 12.38
CA GLU A 154 -18.75 -16.75 11.03
C GLU A 154 -17.53 -16.97 10.12
N SER A 155 -17.77 -17.10 8.82
CA SER A 155 -16.70 -17.22 7.82
C SER A 155 -15.96 -15.88 7.63
N LEU A 156 -14.70 -15.91 7.18
CA LEU A 156 -13.93 -14.67 6.93
C LEU A 156 -14.62 -13.70 5.96
N MET A 157 -15.35 -14.21 4.97
CA MET A 157 -16.12 -13.40 4.00
C MET A 157 -17.29 -12.64 4.65
N GLU A 158 -17.76 -13.09 5.81
CA GLU A 158 -18.79 -12.42 6.59
C GLU A 158 -18.20 -11.31 7.47
N LEU A 159 -16.92 -11.41 7.83
CA LEU A 159 -16.25 -10.46 8.73
C LEU A 159 -15.57 -9.30 8.01
N VAL A 160 -14.92 -9.58 6.87
CA VAL A 160 -14.15 -8.59 6.11
C VAL A 160 -14.71 -8.42 4.71
N GLN A 161 -14.68 -7.18 4.23
CA GLN A 161 -14.93 -6.88 2.83
C GLN A 161 -13.85 -5.94 2.30
N VAL A 162 -13.25 -6.32 1.18
CA VAL A 162 -12.32 -5.46 0.45
C VAL A 162 -13.14 -4.45 -0.36
N VAL A 163 -12.86 -3.18 -0.13
CA VAL A 163 -13.50 -2.06 -0.84
C VAL A 163 -12.90 -1.99 -2.25
N PRO A 164 -13.72 -1.88 -3.32
CA PRO A 164 -13.22 -1.69 -4.68
C PRO A 164 -12.29 -0.48 -4.79
N TYR A 165 -11.26 -0.58 -5.62
CA TYR A 165 -10.38 0.55 -5.89
C TYR A 165 -11.08 1.56 -6.81
N ASP A 166 -11.19 2.80 -6.36
CA ASP A 166 -11.76 3.90 -7.13
C ASP A 166 -10.65 4.67 -7.85
N PHE A 167 -10.62 4.52 -9.19
CA PHE A 167 -9.67 5.14 -10.09
C PHE A 167 -10.00 6.59 -10.46
N SER A 168 -11.12 7.14 -9.97
CA SER A 168 -11.51 8.53 -10.21
C SER A 168 -10.41 9.46 -9.71
N PHE A 169 -10.10 10.51 -10.48
CA PHE A 169 -9.02 11.42 -10.13
C PHE A 169 -9.34 12.17 -8.83
N ARG A 170 -8.41 12.10 -7.86
CA ARG A 170 -8.41 12.93 -6.67
C ARG A 170 -6.98 13.11 -6.20
N LEU A 171 -6.54 14.35 -6.14
CA LEU A 171 -5.26 14.71 -5.56
C LEU A 171 -5.46 15.28 -4.16
N LEU A 172 -4.98 14.57 -3.14
CA LEU A 172 -4.91 15.07 -1.77
C LEU A 172 -3.46 15.42 -1.47
N LEU A 173 -3.20 16.68 -1.14
CA LEU A 173 -1.88 17.14 -0.69
C LEU A 173 -1.89 17.21 0.83
N HIS A 174 -0.95 16.53 1.49
CA HIS A 174 -0.73 16.70 2.92
C HIS A 174 -0.03 18.05 3.16
N GLN A 175 -0.54 18.83 4.12
CA GLN A 175 0.00 20.13 4.53
C GLN A 175 0.91 19.98 5.73
#